data_AF-A0A8D8E7Z5-F1
#
_entry.id   AF-A0A8D8E7Z5-F1
#
_cell.length_a   1.000
_cell.length_b   1.000
_cell.length_c   1.000
_cell.angle_alpha   90.00
_cell.angle_beta   90.00
_cell.angle_gamma   90.00
#
_symmetry.space_group_name_H-M   'P 1'
#
loop_
_entity.id
_entity.type
_entity.pdbx_description
1 polymer ?
#
loop_
_entity_poly.entity_id
_entity_poly.type
_entity_poly.pdbx_seq_one_letter_code
_entity_poly.pdbx_strand_id
1 'polypeptide(L)'
;MKFAEHLSAHITPEWRKQYINYEEMKAMLYTAVEEAPAMESVEEDVIKRHFANFDENFYHYCDEELKKINTFYSEKLAEATRKYAALSAQLRSMVENQQKAKTKSHTLKRINLPYRKAQELKLAFSEFYLSLILLQNYQNLNHTGFRKILKKHDKLLRSDNGGRWQKEQVETSHFFTNKDIDKLINDTETTVTGTLEGGDRQKAMKRLRVPPLGEQQSPWTTFKVGLFSGSFVVLFIAVILSAIFHESTGENLKIAFRLYRGPLLLIEFVFLMGVNIYGWRSSGVNHVLIFELDPRNHLSEQHLMEMAAIFGVVWTLSLLSFLYSASLS
;
A
#
# COMPACT_ATOMS: atom_id res chain seq x y z
N MET A 1 -7.84 -15.73 -14.05
CA MET A 1 -7.61 -15.63 -12.60
C MET A 1 -6.65 -14.49 -12.28
N LYS A 2 -5.44 -14.47 -12.87
CA LYS A 2 -4.38 -13.46 -12.59
C LYS A 2 -4.75 -11.98 -12.53
N PHE A 3 -5.76 -11.47 -13.26
CA PHE A 3 -6.04 -10.02 -13.24
C PHE A 3 -6.80 -9.56 -12.00
N ALA A 4 -7.73 -10.34 -11.46
CA ALA A 4 -8.45 -9.93 -10.26
C ALA A 4 -7.51 -9.88 -9.05
N GLU A 5 -6.63 -10.88 -8.92
CA GLU A 5 -5.52 -10.89 -7.96
C GLU A 5 -4.60 -9.68 -8.16
N HIS A 6 -4.20 -9.40 -9.41
CA HIS A 6 -3.37 -8.24 -9.74
C HIS A 6 -4.05 -6.91 -9.37
N LEU A 7 -5.33 -6.75 -9.71
CA LEU A 7 -6.11 -5.57 -9.36
C LEU A 7 -6.18 -5.42 -7.84
N SER A 8 -6.57 -6.47 -7.12
CA SER A 8 -6.64 -6.46 -5.65
C SER A 8 -5.30 -6.12 -4.99
N ALA A 9 -4.18 -6.58 -5.55
CA ALA A 9 -2.85 -6.33 -5.02
C ALA A 9 -2.32 -4.90 -5.30
N HIS A 10 -2.82 -4.22 -6.33
CA HIS A 10 -2.30 -2.91 -6.76
C HIS A 10 -3.28 -1.75 -6.52
N ILE A 11 -4.45 -2.03 -5.94
CA ILE A 11 -5.42 -1.02 -5.52
C ILE A 11 -4.83 -0.17 -4.39
N THR A 12 -4.95 1.15 -4.53
CA THR A 12 -4.76 2.09 -3.42
C THR A 12 -5.86 1.85 -2.40
N PRO A 13 -5.55 1.36 -1.18
CA PRO A 13 -6.59 0.87 -0.28
C PRO A 13 -7.60 1.93 0.15
N GLU A 14 -7.17 3.18 0.28
CA GLU A 14 -8.01 4.35 0.58
C GLU A 14 -9.11 4.54 -0.47
N TRP A 15 -8.85 4.10 -1.70
CA TRP A 15 -9.72 4.30 -2.85
C TRP A 15 -10.39 3.00 -3.30
N ARG A 16 -10.27 1.91 -2.54
CA ARG A 16 -10.75 0.57 -2.91
C ARG A 16 -12.17 0.56 -3.48
N LYS A 17 -13.10 1.26 -2.82
CA LYS A 17 -14.52 1.33 -3.23
C LYS A 17 -14.74 2.07 -4.55
N GLN A 18 -13.79 2.89 -4.95
CA GLN A 18 -13.86 3.73 -6.15
C GLN A 18 -13.35 3.01 -7.40
N TYR A 19 -12.58 1.93 -7.23
CA TYR A 19 -12.20 1.08 -8.36
C TYR A 19 -13.39 0.30 -8.92
N ILE A 20 -13.24 -0.14 -10.17
CA ILE A 20 -14.17 -1.04 -10.85
C ILE A 20 -14.39 -2.32 -10.03
N ASN A 21 -15.66 -2.68 -9.79
CA ASN A 21 -16.02 -3.92 -9.11
C ASN A 21 -15.90 -5.13 -10.03
N TYR A 22 -14.66 -5.46 -10.39
CA TYR A 22 -14.36 -6.46 -11.40
C TYR A 22 -14.86 -7.88 -11.03
N GLU A 23 -14.87 -8.23 -9.75
CA GLU A 23 -15.36 -9.55 -9.31
C GLU A 23 -16.89 -9.65 -9.37
N GLU A 24 -17.62 -8.60 -9.00
CA GLU A 24 -19.09 -8.60 -9.13
C GLU A 24 -19.52 -8.66 -10.59
N MET A 25 -18.94 -7.82 -11.46
CA MET A 25 -19.22 -7.86 -12.89
C MET A 25 -18.88 -9.21 -13.52
N LYS A 26 -17.82 -9.86 -13.03
CA LYS A 26 -17.43 -11.20 -13.47
C LYS A 26 -18.43 -12.24 -12.99
N ALA A 27 -18.96 -12.13 -11.78
CA ALA A 27 -20.02 -13.01 -11.27
C ALA A 27 -21.29 -12.86 -12.11
N MET A 28 -21.73 -11.63 -12.41
CA MET A 28 -22.88 -11.37 -13.29
C MET A 28 -22.76 -12.10 -14.64
N LEU A 29 -21.58 -12.05 -15.26
CA LEU A 29 -21.34 -12.75 -16.53
C LEU A 29 -21.41 -14.28 -16.40
N TYR A 30 -20.97 -14.87 -15.29
CA TYR A 30 -21.07 -16.31 -15.10
C TYR A 30 -22.51 -16.73 -14.82
N THR A 31 -23.21 -16.01 -13.94
CA THR A 31 -24.63 -16.25 -13.65
C THR A 31 -25.49 -16.20 -14.91
N ALA A 32 -25.27 -15.21 -15.80
CA ALA A 32 -26.01 -15.11 -17.05
C ALA A 32 -25.84 -16.32 -17.98
N VAL A 33 -24.65 -16.93 -17.97
CA VAL A 33 -24.33 -18.13 -18.74
C VAL A 33 -24.88 -19.40 -18.08
N GLU A 34 -24.86 -19.47 -16.74
CA GLU A 34 -25.40 -20.60 -15.97
C GLU A 34 -26.92 -20.67 -16.01
N GLU A 35 -27.60 -19.52 -15.98
CA GLU A 35 -29.06 -19.40 -16.06
C GLU A 35 -29.57 -19.41 -17.51
N ALA A 36 -28.68 -19.52 -18.50
CA ALA A 36 -29.07 -19.52 -19.90
C ALA A 36 -29.95 -20.75 -20.23
N PRO A 37 -31.11 -20.58 -20.90
CA PRO A 37 -31.95 -21.69 -21.32
C PRO A 37 -31.18 -22.65 -22.24
N ALA A 38 -31.33 -23.96 -22.04
CA ALA A 38 -30.63 -24.93 -22.86
C ALA A 38 -31.09 -24.84 -24.32
N MET A 39 -30.11 -24.71 -25.23
CA MET A 39 -30.32 -24.48 -26.67
C MET A 39 -31.15 -25.57 -27.35
N GLU A 40 -31.18 -26.77 -26.79
CA GLU A 40 -31.95 -27.92 -27.29
C GLU A 40 -33.42 -27.92 -26.82
N SER A 41 -33.76 -27.10 -25.82
CA SER A 41 -35.05 -27.15 -25.11
C SER A 41 -35.97 -25.94 -25.33
N VAL A 42 -35.45 -24.86 -25.91
CA VAL A 42 -36.18 -23.59 -26.07
C VAL A 42 -35.93 -22.98 -27.44
N GLU A 43 -36.93 -22.27 -27.97
CA GLU A 43 -36.82 -21.48 -29.20
C GLU A 43 -35.69 -20.44 -29.12
N GLU A 44 -35.01 -20.21 -30.25
CA GLU A 44 -33.87 -19.30 -30.36
C GLU A 44 -34.20 -17.85 -29.92
N ASP A 45 -35.44 -17.42 -30.12
CA ASP A 45 -35.91 -16.08 -29.73
C ASP A 45 -35.93 -15.87 -28.22
N VAL A 46 -36.16 -16.92 -27.43
CA VAL A 46 -36.14 -16.82 -25.97
C VAL A 46 -34.71 -16.65 -25.46
N ILE A 47 -33.76 -17.35 -26.08
CA ILE A 47 -32.33 -17.24 -25.76
C ILE A 47 -31.81 -15.83 -26.11
N LYS A 48 -32.22 -15.30 -27.27
CA LYS A 48 -31.89 -13.92 -27.66
C LYS A 48 -32.44 -12.89 -26.67
N ARG A 49 -33.69 -13.05 -26.22
CA ARG A 49 -34.30 -12.16 -25.21
C ARG A 49 -33.60 -12.25 -23.86
N HIS A 50 -33.20 -13.45 -23.43
CA HIS A 50 -32.42 -13.64 -22.19
C HIS A 50 -31.13 -12.82 -22.20
N PHE A 51 -30.33 -12.97 -23.26
CA PHE A 51 -29.07 -12.23 -23.37
C PHE A 51 -29.27 -10.73 -23.63
N ALA A 52 -30.32 -10.32 -24.34
CA ALA A 52 -30.64 -8.90 -24.50
C ALA A 52 -31.00 -8.23 -23.15
N ASN A 53 -31.81 -8.89 -22.33
CA ASN A 53 -32.14 -8.41 -20.98
C ASN A 53 -30.91 -8.39 -20.07
N PHE A 54 -30.02 -9.38 -20.21
CA PHE A 54 -28.74 -9.38 -19.49
C PHE A 54 -27.85 -8.21 -19.92
N ASP A 55 -27.70 -7.98 -21.23
CA ASP A 55 -26.88 -6.89 -21.79
C ASP A 55 -27.36 -5.54 -21.24
N GLU A 56 -28.67 -5.29 -21.20
CA GLU A 56 -29.24 -4.05 -20.64
C GLU A 56 -28.83 -3.83 -19.18
N ASN A 57 -28.99 -4.86 -18.34
CA ASN A 57 -28.60 -4.81 -16.93
C ASN A 57 -27.08 -4.65 -16.74
N PHE A 58 -26.29 -5.38 -17.55
CA PHE A 58 -24.84 -5.35 -17.48
C PHE A 58 -24.27 -4.00 -17.89
N TYR A 59 -24.76 -3.41 -18.98
CA TYR A 59 -24.31 -2.10 -19.43
C TYR A 59 -24.79 -0.98 -18.52
N HIS A 60 -26.00 -1.07 -17.95
CA HIS A 60 -26.43 -0.14 -16.90
C HIS A 60 -25.48 -0.17 -15.69
N TYR A 61 -25.06 -1.36 -15.25
CA TYR A 61 -24.06 -1.48 -14.19
C TYR A 61 -22.69 -0.91 -14.61
N CYS A 62 -22.29 -1.12 -15.86
CA CYS A 62 -21.05 -0.53 -16.40
C CYS A 62 -21.10 1.00 -16.41
N ASP A 63 -22.23 1.61 -16.76
CA ASP A 63 -22.43 3.06 -16.75
C ASP A 63 -22.31 3.63 -15.33
N GLU A 64 -22.92 2.97 -14.34
CA GLU A 64 -22.83 3.39 -12.93
C GLU A 64 -21.38 3.28 -12.40
N GLU A 65 -20.68 2.19 -12.70
CA GLU A 65 -19.26 2.04 -12.35
C GLU A 65 -18.38 3.08 -13.05
N LEU A 66 -18.64 3.37 -14.34
CA LEU A 66 -17.92 4.36 -15.12
C LEU A 66 -18.15 5.77 -14.57
N LYS A 67 -19.38 6.10 -14.20
CA LYS A 67 -19.75 7.37 -13.57
C LYS A 67 -19.04 7.54 -12.23
N LYS A 68 -19.08 6.52 -11.35
CA LYS A 68 -18.33 6.51 -10.09
C LYS A 68 -16.85 6.81 -10.31
N ILE A 69 -16.21 6.10 -11.25
CA ILE A 69 -14.79 6.26 -11.54
C ILE A 69 -14.47 7.66 -12.07
N ASN A 70 -15.30 8.19 -12.99
CA ASN A 70 -15.14 9.53 -13.54
C ASN A 70 -15.29 10.63 -12.49
N THR A 71 -16.30 10.53 -11.62
CA THR A 71 -16.54 11.49 -10.55
C THR A 71 -15.36 11.54 -9.60
N PHE A 72 -14.92 10.38 -9.12
CA PHE A 72 -13.79 10.28 -8.21
C PHE A 72 -12.48 10.80 -8.85
N TYR A 73 -12.19 10.41 -10.10
CA TYR A 73 -10.99 10.88 -10.80
C TYR A 73 -10.99 12.41 -10.96
N SER A 74 -12.12 12.99 -11.36
CA SER A 74 -12.25 14.44 -11.58
C SER A 74 -12.09 15.22 -10.27
N GLU A 75 -12.67 14.71 -9.18
CA GLU A 75 -12.48 15.29 -7.84
C GLU A 75 -11.02 15.27 -7.42
N LYS A 76 -10.34 14.11 -7.57
CA LYS A 76 -8.92 13.96 -7.20
C LYS A 76 -7.99 14.77 -8.07
N LEU A 77 -8.28 14.90 -9.36
CA LEU A 77 -7.51 15.75 -10.26
C LEU A 77 -7.65 17.23 -9.88
N ALA A 78 -8.86 17.69 -9.54
CA ALA A 78 -9.08 19.05 -9.07
C ALA A 78 -8.37 19.33 -7.73
N GLU A 79 -8.43 18.37 -6.79
CA GLU A 79 -7.68 18.42 -5.53
C GLU A 79 -6.17 18.53 -5.80
N ALA A 80 -5.65 17.72 -6.71
CA ALA A 80 -4.24 17.72 -7.08
C ALA A 80 -3.79 19.06 -7.70
N THR A 81 -4.58 19.62 -8.62
CA THR A 81 -4.30 20.92 -9.23
C THR A 81 -4.25 22.04 -8.19
N ARG A 82 -5.20 22.05 -7.23
CA ARG A 82 -5.21 23.03 -6.13
C ARG A 82 -4.00 22.88 -5.22
N LYS A 83 -3.65 21.64 -4.86
CA LYS A 83 -2.46 21.34 -4.03
C LYS A 83 -1.17 21.80 -4.72
N TYR A 84 -1.02 21.52 -6.03
CA TYR A 84 0.14 21.97 -6.79
C TYR A 84 0.27 23.50 -6.79
N ALA A 85 -0.83 24.22 -7.03
CA ALA A 85 -0.83 25.68 -7.01
C ALA A 85 -0.42 26.24 -5.64
N ALA A 86 -0.94 25.67 -4.55
CA ALA A 86 -0.59 26.07 -3.19
C ALA A 86 0.90 25.81 -2.86
N LEU A 87 1.40 24.61 -3.17
CA LEU A 87 2.80 24.24 -2.94
C LEU A 87 3.76 25.11 -3.77
N SER A 88 3.40 25.37 -5.02
CA SER A 88 4.17 26.23 -5.93
C SER A 88 4.21 27.68 -5.45
N ALA A 89 3.10 28.21 -4.95
CA ALA A 89 3.04 29.55 -4.36
C ALA A 89 3.92 29.66 -3.10
N GLN A 90 3.86 28.65 -2.22
CA GLN A 90 4.72 28.59 -1.03
C GLN A 90 6.20 28.55 -1.43
N LEU A 91 6.56 27.72 -2.41
CA LEU A 91 7.93 27.62 -2.92
C LEU A 91 8.44 28.95 -3.49
N ARG A 92 7.63 29.62 -4.33
CA ARG A 92 7.98 30.94 -4.90
C ARG A 92 8.23 31.96 -3.80
N SER A 93 7.36 32.02 -2.79
CA SER A 93 7.52 32.94 -1.65
C SER A 93 8.82 32.67 -0.87
N MET A 94 9.22 31.41 -0.72
CA MET A 94 10.49 31.05 -0.06
C MET A 94 11.70 31.49 -0.88
N VAL A 95 11.67 31.29 -2.20
CA VAL A 95 12.75 31.70 -3.11
C VAL A 95 12.91 33.23 -3.13
N GLU A 96 11.81 33.98 -3.24
CA GLU A 96 11.83 35.45 -3.20
C GLU A 96 12.39 35.99 -1.88
N ASN A 97 12.01 35.40 -0.76
CA ASN A 97 12.52 35.78 0.56
C ASN A 97 14.02 35.48 0.68
N GLN A 98 14.51 34.39 0.10
CA GLN A 98 15.95 34.10 0.02
C GLN A 98 16.70 35.13 -0.82
N GLN A 99 16.14 35.55 -1.96
CA GLN A 99 16.76 36.56 -2.83
C GLN A 99 16.81 37.94 -2.14
N LYS A 100 15.70 38.39 -1.54
CA LYS A 100 15.63 39.66 -0.79
C LYS A 100 16.60 39.70 0.40
N ALA A 101 16.79 38.57 1.09
CA ALA A 101 17.76 38.45 2.18
C ALA A 101 19.21 38.55 1.70
N LYS A 102 19.53 38.04 0.49
CA LYS A 102 20.87 38.16 -0.11
C LYS A 102 21.18 39.60 -0.52
N THR A 103 20.22 40.34 -1.07
CA THR A 103 20.43 41.73 -1.54
C THR A 103 20.58 42.75 -0.39
N LYS A 104 19.99 42.48 0.79
CA LYS A 104 20.03 43.41 1.94
C LYS A 104 21.21 43.21 2.91
N SER A 105 22.04 42.18 2.74
CA SER A 105 23.08 41.81 3.71
C SER A 105 24.50 42.08 3.18
N HIS A 106 24.95 43.35 3.26
CA HIS A 106 26.40 43.67 3.24
C HIS A 106 27.01 43.70 4.66
N THR A 107 26.24 43.35 5.70
CA THR A 107 26.71 43.30 7.09
C THR A 107 26.15 42.07 7.80
N LEU A 108 27.09 41.32 8.41
CA LEU A 108 26.94 40.06 9.14
C LEU A 108 25.65 39.90 9.97
N LYS A 109 24.69 39.16 9.42
CA LYS A 109 24.03 38.00 10.07
C LYS A 109 23.22 37.26 9.00
N ARG A 110 23.77 36.15 8.51
CA ARG A 110 23.03 35.17 7.68
C ARG A 110 21.77 34.78 8.44
N ILE A 111 20.62 35.34 8.07
CA ILE A 111 19.33 34.77 8.47
C ILE A 111 19.24 33.45 7.70
N ASN A 112 19.65 32.36 8.35
CA ASN A 112 19.32 31.01 7.88
C ASN A 112 17.80 30.99 7.69
N LEU A 113 17.31 30.92 6.45
CA LEU A 113 15.97 30.36 6.27
C LEU A 113 16.02 28.99 6.95
N PRO A 114 15.13 28.70 7.90
CA PRO A 114 15.29 27.52 8.73
C PRO A 114 15.29 26.30 7.80
N TYR A 115 16.42 25.58 7.77
CA TYR A 115 16.62 24.33 7.03
C TYR A 115 15.38 23.41 7.12
N ARG A 116 14.71 23.45 8.27
CA ARG A 116 13.40 22.82 8.55
C ARG A 116 12.30 23.16 7.52
N LYS A 117 12.03 24.43 7.20
CA LYS A 117 10.98 24.83 6.24
C LYS A 117 11.26 24.33 4.81
N ALA A 118 12.52 24.34 4.39
CA ALA A 118 12.90 23.78 3.09
C ALA A 118 12.74 22.25 3.06
N GLN A 119 13.03 21.58 4.18
CA GLN A 119 12.84 20.14 4.32
C GLN A 119 11.36 19.74 4.36
N GLU A 120 10.53 20.49 5.06
CA GLU A 120 9.06 20.34 5.08
C GLU A 120 8.48 20.48 3.67
N LEU A 121 8.91 21.49 2.90
CA LEU A 121 8.44 21.68 1.54
C LEU A 121 8.88 20.54 0.62
N LYS A 122 10.12 20.04 0.78
CA LYS A 122 10.59 18.85 0.05
C LYS A 122 9.78 17.59 0.40
N LEU A 123 9.35 17.44 1.65
CA LEU A 123 8.49 16.34 2.06
C LEU A 123 7.10 16.49 1.41
N ALA A 124 6.50 17.67 1.49
CA ALA A 124 5.18 17.97 0.92
C ALA A 124 5.13 17.73 -0.60
N PHE A 125 6.16 18.16 -1.35
CA PHE A 125 6.26 17.86 -2.79
C PHE A 125 6.42 16.36 -3.07
N SER A 126 7.11 15.63 -2.20
CA SER A 126 7.28 14.18 -2.35
C SER A 126 5.97 13.42 -2.07
N GLU A 127 5.22 13.80 -1.03
CA GLU A 127 3.89 13.25 -0.75
C GLU A 127 2.89 13.59 -1.87
N PHE A 128 2.93 14.85 -2.34
CA PHE A 128 2.13 15.28 -3.47
C PHE A 128 2.42 14.46 -4.74
N TYR A 129 3.70 14.28 -5.08
CA TYR A 129 4.09 13.45 -6.22
C TYR A 129 3.59 12.01 -6.09
N LEU A 130 3.70 11.40 -4.91
CA LEU A 130 3.11 10.08 -4.66
C LEU A 130 1.61 10.07 -4.94
N SER A 131 0.87 11.07 -4.48
CA SER A 131 -0.58 11.16 -4.75
C SER A 131 -0.91 11.23 -6.25
N LEU A 132 -0.07 11.89 -7.06
CA LEU A 132 -0.22 11.93 -8.52
C LEU A 132 0.02 10.55 -9.15
N ILE A 133 1.07 9.84 -8.73
CA ILE A 133 1.37 8.48 -9.22
C ILE A 133 0.26 7.49 -8.85
N LEU A 134 -0.29 7.58 -7.63
CA LEU A 134 -1.44 6.78 -7.23
C LEU A 134 -2.64 7.06 -8.14
N LEU A 135 -2.92 8.33 -8.45
CA LEU A 135 -4.04 8.72 -9.33
C LEU A 135 -3.84 8.23 -10.78
N GLN A 136 -2.60 8.29 -11.29
CA GLN A 136 -2.25 7.74 -12.61
C GLN A 136 -2.41 6.21 -12.63
N ASN A 137 -2.02 5.52 -11.55
CA ASN A 137 -2.24 4.07 -11.42
C ASN A 137 -3.74 3.74 -11.35
N TYR A 138 -4.52 4.52 -10.61
CA TYR A 138 -5.97 4.40 -10.55
C TYR A 138 -6.61 4.49 -11.95
N GLN A 139 -6.21 5.48 -12.75
CA GLN A 139 -6.66 5.63 -14.15
C GLN A 139 -6.33 4.37 -14.97
N ASN A 140 -5.07 3.90 -14.91
CA ASN A 140 -4.58 2.76 -15.69
C ASN A 140 -5.26 1.42 -15.31
N LEU A 141 -5.42 1.16 -14.01
CA LEU A 141 -6.05 -0.06 -13.50
C LEU A 141 -7.53 -0.12 -13.87
N ASN A 142 -8.27 0.97 -13.72
CA ASN A 142 -9.68 1.03 -14.05
C ASN A 142 -9.92 0.87 -15.56
N HIS A 143 -9.15 1.57 -16.39
CA HIS A 143 -9.20 1.38 -17.85
C HIS A 143 -8.90 -0.06 -18.25
N THR A 144 -7.86 -0.66 -17.66
CA THR A 144 -7.52 -2.08 -17.89
C THR A 144 -8.62 -3.03 -17.42
N GLY A 145 -9.28 -2.71 -16.30
CA GLY A 145 -10.41 -3.44 -15.76
C GLY A 145 -11.59 -3.47 -16.73
N PHE A 146 -12.04 -2.30 -17.20
CA PHE A 146 -13.10 -2.19 -18.21
C PHE A 146 -12.76 -2.97 -19.47
N ARG A 147 -11.57 -2.76 -20.04
CA ARG A 147 -11.13 -3.49 -21.24
C ARG A 147 -11.15 -5.00 -21.04
N LYS A 148 -10.76 -5.50 -19.87
CA LYS A 148 -10.74 -6.95 -19.58
C LYS A 148 -12.13 -7.52 -19.33
N ILE A 149 -13.01 -6.81 -18.62
CA ILE A 149 -14.36 -7.29 -18.32
C ILE A 149 -15.24 -7.26 -19.57
N LEU A 150 -15.15 -6.21 -20.38
CA LEU A 150 -15.86 -6.10 -21.66
C LEU A 150 -15.36 -7.15 -22.68
N LYS A 151 -14.05 -7.40 -22.74
CA LYS A 151 -13.51 -8.51 -23.54
C LYS A 151 -13.97 -9.89 -23.02
N LYS A 152 -14.19 -10.04 -21.71
CA LYS A 152 -14.74 -11.28 -21.13
C LYS A 152 -16.20 -11.46 -21.52
N HIS A 153 -16.99 -10.39 -21.46
CA HIS A 153 -18.37 -10.35 -21.95
C HIS A 153 -18.44 -10.85 -23.40
N ASP A 154 -17.69 -10.23 -24.32
CA ASP A 154 -17.68 -10.59 -25.73
C ASP A 154 -17.28 -12.06 -25.96
N LYS A 155 -16.31 -12.55 -25.18
CA LYS A 155 -15.86 -13.94 -25.26
C LYS A 155 -16.93 -14.93 -24.78
N LEU A 156 -17.64 -14.63 -23.69
CA LEU A 156 -18.62 -15.53 -23.09
C LEU A 156 -19.93 -15.55 -23.89
N LEU A 157 -20.40 -14.38 -24.32
CA LEU A 157 -21.67 -14.22 -25.04
C LEU A 157 -21.52 -14.29 -26.56
N ARG A 158 -20.28 -14.44 -27.07
CA ARG A 158 -19.95 -14.46 -28.50
C ARG A 158 -20.50 -13.23 -29.25
N SER A 159 -20.38 -12.07 -28.61
CA SER A 159 -20.85 -10.76 -29.10
C SER A 159 -19.66 -9.82 -29.33
N ASP A 160 -19.88 -8.73 -30.09
CA ASP A 160 -18.95 -7.61 -30.25
C ASP A 160 -19.42 -6.32 -29.56
N ASN A 161 -20.56 -6.39 -28.86
CA ASN A 161 -21.18 -5.25 -28.18
C ASN A 161 -20.25 -4.63 -27.12
N GLY A 162 -19.51 -5.43 -26.36
CA GLY A 162 -18.62 -4.95 -25.29
C GLY A 162 -17.44 -4.14 -25.85
N GLY A 163 -16.86 -4.59 -26.96
CA GLY A 163 -15.84 -3.84 -27.70
C GLY A 163 -16.35 -2.51 -28.26
N ARG A 164 -17.59 -2.46 -28.74
CA ARG A 164 -18.24 -1.22 -29.19
C ARG A 164 -18.46 -0.26 -28.01
N TRP A 165 -19.06 -0.74 -26.93
CA TRP A 165 -19.31 0.05 -25.72
C TRP A 165 -18.01 0.59 -25.11
N GLN A 166 -16.92 -0.19 -25.10
CA GLN A 166 -15.59 0.28 -24.65
C GLN A 166 -15.16 1.54 -25.42
N LYS A 167 -15.25 1.52 -26.75
CA LYS A 167 -14.82 2.63 -27.60
C LYS A 167 -15.71 3.85 -27.43
N GLU A 168 -17.02 3.64 -27.33
CA GLU A 168 -18.00 4.72 -27.28
C GLU A 168 -18.08 5.41 -25.91
N GLN A 169 -17.92 4.64 -24.82
CA GLN A 169 -18.10 5.15 -23.45
C GLN A 169 -16.79 5.27 -22.68
N VAL A 170 -15.93 4.23 -22.69
CA VAL A 170 -14.71 4.22 -21.85
C VAL A 170 -13.61 5.07 -22.48
N GLU A 171 -13.33 4.89 -23.77
CA GLU A 171 -12.23 5.60 -24.46
C GLU A 171 -12.53 7.08 -24.72
N THR A 172 -13.79 7.49 -24.64
CA THR A 172 -14.24 8.90 -24.73
C THR A 172 -14.38 9.56 -23.36
N SER A 173 -14.37 8.77 -22.28
CA SER A 173 -14.60 9.28 -20.93
C SER A 173 -13.50 10.24 -20.46
N HIS A 174 -13.87 11.15 -19.56
CA HIS A 174 -12.96 12.15 -19.03
C HIS A 174 -11.79 11.52 -18.26
N PHE A 175 -12.04 10.46 -17.48
CA PHE A 175 -10.96 9.82 -16.71
C PHE A 175 -9.87 9.24 -17.61
N PHE A 176 -10.17 8.84 -18.84
CA PHE A 176 -9.17 8.29 -19.77
C PHE A 176 -8.54 9.34 -20.68
N THR A 177 -9.34 10.27 -21.21
CA THR A 177 -8.88 11.27 -22.20
C THR A 177 -8.07 12.42 -21.58
N ASN A 178 -8.28 12.72 -20.30
CA ASN A 178 -7.60 13.82 -19.62
C ASN A 178 -6.12 13.48 -19.34
N LYS A 179 -5.21 14.28 -19.94
CA LYS A 179 -3.74 14.19 -19.79
C LYS A 179 -3.14 15.19 -18.80
N ASP A 180 -3.96 15.91 -18.04
CA ASP A 180 -3.49 16.92 -17.10
C ASP A 180 -2.73 16.29 -15.92
N ILE A 181 -3.03 15.03 -15.58
CA ILE A 181 -2.25 14.28 -14.60
C ILE A 181 -0.79 14.12 -15.04
N ASP A 182 -0.53 13.79 -16.31
CA ASP A 182 0.83 13.65 -16.85
C ASP A 182 1.56 15.00 -16.85
N LYS A 183 0.83 16.09 -17.17
CA LYS A 183 1.39 17.44 -17.09
C LYS A 183 1.77 17.80 -15.65
N LEU A 184 0.88 17.57 -14.69
CA LEU A 184 1.14 17.83 -13.26
C LEU A 184 2.33 17.02 -12.73
N ILE A 185 2.48 15.77 -13.16
CA ILE A 185 3.64 14.93 -12.82
C ILE A 185 4.92 15.59 -13.35
N ASN A 186 4.96 15.95 -14.64
CA ASN A 186 6.13 16.58 -15.26
C ASN A 186 6.47 17.94 -14.64
N ASP A 187 5.47 18.76 -14.37
CA ASP A 187 5.64 20.08 -13.75
C ASP A 187 6.19 19.94 -12.32
N THR A 188 5.72 18.93 -11.59
CA THR A 188 6.22 18.60 -10.25
C THR A 188 7.68 18.14 -10.29
N GLU A 189 8.04 17.23 -11.20
CA GLU A 189 9.44 16.79 -11.37
C GLU A 189 10.37 17.95 -11.71
N THR A 190 9.93 18.82 -12.62
CA THR A 190 10.69 19.99 -13.06
C THR A 190 10.90 20.97 -11.90
N THR A 191 9.84 21.21 -11.11
CA THR A 191 9.88 22.09 -9.93
C THR A 191 10.82 21.54 -8.86
N VAL A 192 10.74 20.24 -8.54
CA VAL A 192 11.60 19.60 -7.53
C VAL A 192 13.05 19.57 -7.98
N THR A 193 13.30 19.20 -9.24
CA THR A 193 14.66 19.12 -9.80
C THR A 193 15.32 20.49 -9.87
N GLY A 194 14.64 21.46 -10.48
CA GLY A 194 15.20 22.79 -10.72
C GLY A 194 15.34 23.62 -9.44
N THR A 195 14.29 23.68 -8.64
CA THR A 195 14.21 24.64 -7.52
C THR A 195 14.62 24.04 -6.17
N LEU A 196 14.33 22.75 -5.91
CA LEU A 196 14.58 22.14 -4.59
C LEU A 196 15.90 21.36 -4.51
N GLU A 197 16.36 20.76 -5.61
CA GLU A 197 17.61 19.99 -5.67
C GLU A 197 18.70 20.65 -6.54
N GLY A 198 18.50 21.89 -6.98
CA GLY A 198 19.54 22.68 -7.64
C GLY A 198 20.02 22.11 -8.98
N GLY A 199 19.16 21.38 -9.69
CA GLY A 199 19.44 20.76 -10.98
C GLY A 199 19.82 19.28 -10.93
N ASP A 200 20.00 18.69 -9.75
CA ASP A 200 20.33 17.26 -9.63
C ASP A 200 19.08 16.37 -9.77
N ARG A 201 18.81 15.96 -11.03
CA ARG A 201 17.69 15.07 -11.37
C ARG A 201 17.80 13.72 -10.67
N GLN A 202 19.00 13.16 -10.49
CA GLN A 202 19.15 11.84 -9.88
C GLN A 202 18.74 11.87 -8.41
N LYS A 203 19.15 12.91 -7.69
CA LYS A 203 18.79 13.11 -6.29
C LYS A 203 17.30 13.45 -6.11
N ALA A 204 16.73 14.26 -7.00
CA ALA A 204 15.29 14.55 -7.03
C ALA A 204 14.48 13.28 -7.27
N MET A 205 14.80 12.52 -8.33
CA MET A 205 14.08 11.28 -8.64
C MET A 205 14.25 10.23 -7.55
N LYS A 206 15.43 10.10 -6.92
CA LYS A 206 15.63 9.19 -5.78
C LYS A 206 14.70 9.52 -4.60
N ARG A 207 14.42 10.80 -4.36
CA ARG A 207 13.50 11.26 -3.30
C ARG A 207 12.02 11.15 -3.70
N LEU A 208 11.72 11.21 -4.99
CA LEU A 208 10.37 11.05 -5.54
C LEU A 208 9.99 9.60 -5.83
N ARG A 209 10.97 8.68 -5.85
CA ARG A 209 10.74 7.24 -6.07
C ARG A 209 9.68 6.74 -5.10
N VAL A 210 8.54 6.37 -5.67
CA VAL A 210 7.47 5.68 -4.99
C VAL A 210 7.95 4.25 -4.70
N PRO A 211 7.91 3.78 -3.44
CA PRO A 211 8.16 2.38 -3.13
C PRO A 211 7.26 1.50 -4.01
N PRO A 212 7.74 0.36 -4.53
CA PRO A 212 6.87 -0.53 -5.28
C PRO A 212 5.65 -0.87 -4.42
N LEU A 213 4.44 -0.64 -4.96
CA LEU A 213 3.16 -0.84 -4.26
C LEU A 213 2.93 -2.31 -3.83
N GLY A 214 3.74 -3.23 -4.35
CA GLY A 214 4.03 -4.51 -3.73
C GLY A 214 5.36 -4.42 -3.00
N GLU A 215 5.32 -4.32 -1.68
CA GLU A 215 6.50 -4.35 -0.83
C GLU A 215 7.24 -5.68 -1.05
N GLN A 216 8.33 -5.65 -1.83
CA GLN A 216 9.18 -6.82 -1.99
C GLN A 216 9.89 -7.05 -0.65
N GLN A 217 9.45 -8.07 0.08
CA GLN A 217 10.11 -8.49 1.31
C GLN A 217 11.58 -8.77 1.03
N SER A 218 12.47 -8.11 1.77
CA SER A 218 13.91 -8.35 1.64
C SER A 218 14.20 -9.80 2.03
N PRO A 219 14.80 -10.62 1.15
CA PRO A 219 15.15 -12.00 1.48
C PRO A 219 15.99 -12.12 2.76
N TRP A 220 16.77 -11.08 3.06
CA TRP A 220 17.61 -11.01 4.25
C TRP A 220 16.81 -10.89 5.56
N THR A 221 15.70 -10.15 5.55
CA THR A 221 14.82 -10.01 6.73
C THR A 221 14.15 -11.34 7.05
N THR A 222 13.61 -12.02 6.05
CA THR A 222 13.00 -13.36 6.21
C THR A 222 14.01 -14.36 6.79
N PHE A 223 15.25 -14.36 6.29
CA PHE A 223 16.30 -15.22 6.81
C PHE A 223 16.59 -14.95 8.30
N LYS A 224 16.76 -13.70 8.70
CA LYS A 224 17.01 -13.33 10.10
C LYS A 224 15.86 -13.74 11.02
N VAL A 225 14.62 -13.48 10.61
CA VAL A 225 13.43 -13.89 11.38
C VAL A 225 13.44 -15.40 11.61
N GLY A 226 13.75 -16.18 10.57
CA GLY A 226 13.91 -17.63 10.68
C GLY A 226 15.04 -18.05 11.63
N LEU A 227 16.22 -17.43 11.50
CA LEU A 227 17.38 -17.73 12.33
C LEU A 227 17.12 -17.44 13.82
N PHE A 228 16.60 -16.26 14.16
CA PHE A 228 16.36 -15.86 15.54
C PHE A 228 15.18 -16.60 16.16
N SER A 229 14.11 -16.86 15.39
CA SER A 229 12.98 -17.67 15.89
C SER A 229 13.39 -19.12 16.15
N GLY A 230 14.18 -19.73 15.25
CA GLY A 230 14.75 -21.06 15.46
C GLY A 230 15.67 -21.11 16.69
N SER A 231 16.55 -20.11 16.83
CA SER A 231 17.44 -19.99 18.00
C SER A 231 16.65 -19.83 19.30
N PHE A 232 15.58 -19.02 19.29
CA PHE A 232 14.71 -18.84 20.45
C PHE A 232 14.05 -20.16 20.86
N VAL A 233 13.52 -20.95 19.92
CA VAL A 233 12.89 -22.24 20.23
C VAL A 233 13.90 -23.19 20.90
N VAL A 234 15.12 -23.28 20.36
CA VAL A 234 16.18 -24.14 20.93
C VAL A 234 16.54 -23.68 22.35
N LEU A 235 16.75 -22.38 22.57
CA LEU A 235 17.10 -21.84 23.88
C LEU A 235 15.94 -21.95 24.88
N PHE A 236 14.70 -21.82 24.42
CA PHE A 236 13.52 -21.99 25.26
C PHE A 236 13.37 -23.45 25.73
N ILE A 237 13.64 -24.42 24.85
CA ILE A 237 13.73 -25.83 25.23
C ILE A 237 14.85 -26.04 26.27
N ALA A 238 16.01 -25.41 26.08
CA ALA A 238 17.11 -25.48 27.05
C ALA A 238 16.69 -24.92 28.43
N VAL A 239 15.96 -23.79 28.48
CA VAL A 239 15.40 -23.24 29.72
C VAL A 239 14.48 -24.25 30.41
N ILE A 240 13.59 -24.91 29.67
CA ILE A 240 12.68 -25.93 30.21
C ILE A 240 13.46 -27.11 30.79
N LEU A 241 14.46 -27.61 30.06
CA LEU A 241 15.30 -28.71 30.53
C LEU A 241 16.08 -28.31 31.79
N SER A 242 16.67 -27.12 31.82
CA SER A 242 17.36 -26.59 33.01
C SER A 242 16.40 -26.42 34.20
N ALA A 243 15.15 -26.00 33.96
CA ALA A 243 14.16 -25.87 35.01
C ALA A 243 13.72 -27.22 35.62
N ILE A 244 13.74 -28.30 34.82
CA ILE A 244 13.32 -29.65 35.26
C ILE A 244 14.47 -30.41 35.92
N PHE A 245 15.66 -30.39 35.30
CA PHE A 245 16.76 -31.30 35.65
C PHE A 245 17.84 -30.67 36.55
N HIS A 246 17.78 -29.37 36.81
CA HIS A 246 18.76 -28.73 37.69
C HIS A 246 18.29 -28.78 39.15
N GLU A 247 19.02 -29.47 40.02
CA GLU A 247 18.62 -29.80 41.40
C GLU A 247 18.65 -28.61 42.38
N SER A 248 19.31 -27.50 42.04
CA SER A 248 19.51 -26.34 42.96
C SER A 248 18.43 -25.25 42.87
N THR A 249 17.33 -25.50 42.16
CA THR A 249 16.63 -24.41 41.47
C THR A 249 15.30 -23.97 42.09
N GLY A 250 14.84 -24.56 43.19
CA GLY A 250 13.51 -24.24 43.75
C GLY A 250 13.28 -22.77 44.08
N GLU A 251 14.18 -22.15 44.84
CA GLU A 251 14.09 -20.71 45.18
C GLU A 251 14.51 -19.82 44.00
N ASN A 252 15.56 -20.22 43.27
CA ASN A 252 16.05 -19.49 42.09
C ASN A 252 15.00 -19.41 40.98
N LEU A 253 14.22 -20.47 40.72
CA LEU A 253 13.11 -20.47 39.76
C LEU A 253 12.01 -19.50 40.16
N LYS A 254 11.70 -19.41 41.46
CA LYS A 254 10.67 -18.49 41.95
C LYS A 254 11.10 -17.03 41.79
N ILE A 255 12.38 -16.74 42.01
CA ILE A 255 12.97 -15.42 41.78
C ILE A 255 13.02 -15.11 40.29
N ALA A 256 13.49 -16.05 39.47
CA ALA A 256 13.53 -15.94 38.02
C ALA A 256 12.15 -15.66 37.44
N PHE A 257 11.14 -16.44 37.81
CA PHE A 257 9.77 -16.23 37.33
C PHE A 257 9.24 -14.83 37.68
N ARG A 258 9.50 -14.34 38.91
CA ARG A 258 9.08 -12.99 39.32
C ARG A 258 9.76 -11.89 38.53
N LEU A 259 11.04 -12.06 38.20
CA LEU A 259 11.86 -11.08 37.49
C LEU A 259 11.59 -11.08 35.98
N TYR A 260 11.49 -12.26 35.36
CA TYR A 260 11.48 -12.42 33.91
C TYR A 260 10.07 -12.42 33.30
N ARG A 261 8.99 -12.57 34.08
CA ARG A 261 7.60 -12.52 33.57
C ARG A 261 7.23 -11.21 32.88
N GLY A 262 7.69 -10.06 33.41
CA GLY A 262 7.35 -8.74 32.85
C GLY A 262 7.97 -8.55 31.46
N PRO A 263 9.30 -8.73 31.32
CA PRO A 263 9.96 -8.72 30.01
C PRO A 263 9.38 -9.74 29.02
N LEU A 264 9.02 -10.95 29.49
CA LEU A 264 8.41 -11.97 28.64
C LEU A 264 7.08 -11.51 28.05
N LEU A 265 6.21 -10.90 28.86
CA LEU A 265 4.92 -10.36 28.40
C LEU A 265 5.09 -9.28 27.34
N LEU A 266 6.13 -8.45 27.43
CA LEU A 266 6.41 -7.44 26.40
C LEU A 266 6.82 -8.10 25.07
N ILE A 267 7.66 -9.14 25.14
CA ILE A 267 8.09 -9.90 23.96
C ILE A 267 6.88 -10.59 23.31
N GLU A 268 6.03 -11.22 24.12
CA GLU A 268 4.79 -11.86 23.66
C GLU A 268 3.83 -10.86 23.02
N PHE A 269 3.66 -9.68 23.61
CA PHE A 269 2.84 -8.62 23.05
C PHE A 269 3.33 -8.18 21.66
N VAL A 270 4.63 -7.94 21.50
CA VAL A 270 5.22 -7.57 20.20
C VAL A 270 5.05 -8.68 19.17
N PHE A 271 5.21 -9.94 19.58
CA PHE A 271 4.98 -11.10 18.72
C PHE A 271 3.52 -11.18 18.25
N LEU A 272 2.55 -11.08 19.17
CA LEU A 272 1.13 -11.10 18.85
C LEU A 272 0.72 -9.91 17.98
N MET A 273 1.34 -8.74 18.17
CA MET A 273 1.15 -7.60 17.28
C MET A 273 1.63 -7.91 15.85
N GLY A 274 2.79 -8.55 15.70
CA GLY A 274 3.28 -9.05 14.41
C GLY A 274 2.32 -10.02 13.74
N VAL A 275 1.78 -10.99 14.50
CA VAL A 275 0.78 -11.96 14.01
C VAL A 275 -0.51 -11.26 13.59
N ASN A 276 -1.00 -10.30 14.36
CA ASN A 276 -2.19 -9.52 14.01
C ASN A 276 -2.00 -8.73 12.72
N ILE A 277 -0.85 -8.07 12.53
CA ILE A 277 -0.55 -7.34 11.30
C ILE A 277 -0.45 -8.29 10.10
N TYR A 278 0.15 -9.46 10.26
CA TYR A 278 0.16 -10.51 9.24
C TYR A 278 -1.27 -10.98 8.89
N GLY A 279 -2.11 -11.21 9.89
CA GLY A 279 -3.52 -11.58 9.72
C GLY A 279 -4.33 -10.51 8.98
N TRP A 280 -4.14 -9.25 9.32
CA TRP A 280 -4.75 -8.12 8.60
C TRP A 280 -4.26 -8.03 7.17
N ARG A 281 -2.96 -8.16 6.92
CA ARG A 281 -2.38 -8.13 5.59
C ARG A 281 -2.90 -9.26 4.69
N SER A 282 -2.94 -10.49 5.20
CA SER A 282 -3.47 -11.66 4.48
C SER A 282 -4.98 -11.56 4.20
N SER A 283 -5.73 -10.91 5.09
CA SER A 283 -7.17 -10.65 4.94
C SER A 283 -7.48 -9.39 4.11
N GLY A 284 -6.47 -8.71 3.55
CA GLY A 284 -6.65 -7.49 2.76
C GLY A 284 -7.06 -6.26 3.58
N VAL A 285 -6.88 -6.27 4.89
CA VAL A 285 -7.13 -5.14 5.80
C VAL A 285 -5.91 -4.21 5.77
N ASN A 286 -6.11 -2.96 5.35
CA ASN A 286 -5.05 -1.95 5.32
C ASN A 286 -4.81 -1.35 6.72
N HIS A 287 -4.06 -2.06 7.54
CA HIS A 287 -3.71 -1.64 8.90
C HIS A 287 -2.92 -0.32 8.94
N VAL A 288 -2.11 -0.02 7.91
CA VAL A 288 -1.36 1.25 7.80
C VAL A 288 -2.32 2.43 7.81
N LEU A 289 -3.45 2.31 7.11
CA LEU A 289 -4.48 3.35 7.08
C LEU A 289 -5.30 3.41 8.38
N ILE A 290 -5.72 2.26 8.93
CA ILE A 290 -6.54 2.20 10.16
C ILE A 290 -5.84 2.88 11.34
N PHE A 291 -4.52 2.70 11.43
CA PHE A 291 -3.70 3.28 12.49
C PHE A 291 -2.99 4.58 12.07
N GLU A 292 -3.34 5.16 10.92
CA GLU A 292 -2.75 6.40 10.39
C GLU A 292 -1.21 6.38 10.35
N LEU A 293 -0.61 5.22 10.05
CA LEU A 293 0.83 5.02 9.93
C LEU A 293 1.35 5.57 8.59
N ASP A 294 2.59 6.07 8.58
CA ASP A 294 3.23 6.57 7.36
C ASP A 294 3.48 5.38 6.39
N PRO A 295 2.88 5.37 5.17
CA PRO A 295 3.06 4.30 4.18
C PRO A 295 4.51 4.14 3.70
N ARG A 296 5.36 5.14 3.91
CA ARG A 296 6.78 5.10 3.51
C ARG A 296 7.68 4.59 4.62
N ASN A 297 7.20 4.66 5.86
CA ASN A 297 7.99 4.41 7.04
C ASN A 297 7.10 3.82 8.14
N HIS A 298 6.71 2.57 7.96
CA HIS A 298 6.06 1.79 9.00
C HIS A 298 6.80 0.46 9.20
N LEU A 299 6.69 -0.10 10.40
CA LEU A 299 7.23 -1.42 10.68
C LEU A 299 6.39 -2.47 9.95
N SER A 300 7.03 -3.28 9.12
CA SER A 300 6.43 -4.49 8.56
C SER A 300 6.20 -5.55 9.65
N GLU A 301 5.26 -6.47 9.41
CA GLU A 301 5.04 -7.68 10.19
C GLU A 301 6.34 -8.46 10.45
N GLN A 302 7.24 -8.50 9.46
CA GLN A 302 8.51 -9.22 9.59
C GLN A 302 9.46 -8.51 10.54
N HIS A 303 9.47 -7.17 10.55
CA HIS A 303 10.30 -6.41 11.49
C HIS A 303 9.82 -6.58 12.93
N LEU A 304 8.50 -6.63 13.15
CA LEU A 304 7.95 -6.92 14.48
C LEU A 304 8.28 -8.35 14.93
N MET A 305 8.17 -9.33 14.03
CA MET A 305 8.60 -10.71 14.31
C MET A 305 10.11 -10.81 14.56
N GLU A 306 10.95 -10.07 13.81
CA GLU A 306 12.40 -10.01 14.02
C GLU A 306 12.73 -9.47 15.41
N MET A 307 12.14 -8.33 15.79
CA MET A 307 12.36 -7.71 17.10
C MET A 307 11.90 -8.62 18.24
N ALA A 308 10.74 -9.26 18.12
CA ALA A 308 10.25 -10.21 19.11
C ALA A 308 11.20 -11.42 19.25
N ALA A 309 11.68 -11.97 18.14
CA ALA A 309 12.61 -13.11 18.15
C ALA A 309 13.97 -12.75 18.77
N ILE A 310 14.54 -11.59 18.41
CA ILE A 310 15.81 -11.11 18.99
C ILE A 310 15.68 -10.90 20.50
N PHE A 311 14.61 -10.22 20.94
CA PHE A 311 14.39 -10.04 22.37
C PHE A 311 14.12 -11.36 23.10
N GLY A 312 13.42 -12.31 22.45
CA GLY A 312 13.25 -13.67 22.97
C GLY A 312 14.59 -14.38 23.19
N VAL A 313 15.51 -14.30 22.23
CA VAL A 313 16.87 -14.86 22.37
C VAL A 313 17.63 -14.21 23.53
N VAL A 314 17.62 -12.88 23.61
CA VAL A 314 18.28 -12.16 24.73
C VAL A 314 17.66 -12.55 26.08
N TRP A 315 16.35 -12.67 26.13
CA TRP A 315 15.61 -13.07 27.33
C TRP A 315 15.96 -14.49 27.77
N THR A 316 15.96 -15.46 26.86
CA THR A 316 16.33 -16.86 27.16
C THR A 316 17.78 -17.00 27.60
N LEU A 317 18.73 -16.31 26.93
CA LEU A 317 20.13 -16.29 27.34
C LEU A 317 20.33 -15.68 28.73
N SER A 318 19.66 -14.56 29.00
CA SER A 318 19.71 -13.92 30.32
C SER A 318 19.16 -14.84 31.42
N LEU A 319 18.03 -15.50 31.15
CA LEU A 319 17.42 -16.43 32.08
C LEU A 319 18.31 -17.65 32.34
N LEU A 320 18.90 -18.24 31.30
CA LEU A 320 19.87 -19.34 31.45
C LEU A 320 21.09 -18.89 32.27
N SER A 321 21.66 -17.72 31.96
CA SER A 321 22.79 -17.17 32.74
C SER A 321 22.43 -16.97 34.20
N PHE A 322 21.21 -16.55 34.51
CA PHE A 322 20.73 -16.45 35.90
C PHE A 322 20.60 -17.84 36.56
N LEU A 323 20.01 -18.82 35.87
CA LEU A 323 19.85 -20.17 36.42
C LEU A 323 21.20 -20.85 36.70
N TYR A 324 22.21 -20.60 35.87
CA TYR A 324 23.55 -21.16 36.02
C TYR A 324 24.52 -20.23 36.76
N SER A 325 24.10 -19.08 37.28
CA SER A 325 25.02 -18.07 37.83
C SER A 325 25.87 -18.61 38.97
N ALA A 326 25.33 -19.52 39.80
CA ALA A 326 26.05 -20.18 40.90
C ALA A 326 27.08 -21.21 40.43
N SER A 327 26.96 -21.73 39.21
CA SER A 327 27.91 -22.66 38.59
C SER A 327 28.97 -21.95 37.71
N LEU A 328 28.73 -20.67 37.41
CA LEU A 328 29.60 -19.80 36.60
C LEU A 328 30.52 -18.91 37.47
N SER A 329 30.28 -18.82 38.78
CA SER A 329 31.10 -18.04 39.74
C SER A 329 32.18 -18.89 40.39
#